data_AF-A0A101VM45-F1
#
_entry.id   AF-A0A101VM45-F1
#
_cell.length_a   1.000
_cell.length_b   1.000
_cell.length_c   1.000
_cell.angle_alpha   90.00
_cell.angle_beta   90.00
_cell.angle_gamma   90.00
#
_symmetry.space_group_name_H-M   'P 1'
#
loop_
_entity.id
_entity.type
_entity.pdbx_description
1 polymer ?
#
loop_
_entity_poly.entity_id
_entity_poly.type
_entity_poly.pdbx_seq_one_letter_code
_entity_poly.pdbx_strand_id
1 'polypeptide(L)'
;MIKRIIAAAALAFTATSGAIAADVPKSTADCMEQVFDLATAAQDKNLSDAKTTEIEDLLTKMEDACTSEKFAEAANVSDDITAAIDK
;
A
#
# COMPACT_ATOMS: atom_id res chain seq x y z
N MET A 1 31.90 -18.61 26.94
CA MET A 1 30.53 -18.83 27.45
C MET A 1 29.56 -18.15 26.49
N ILE A 2 29.13 -18.88 25.46
CA ILE A 2 28.23 -18.39 24.40
C ILE A 2 26.83 -18.88 24.78
N LYS A 3 26.04 -18.01 25.40
CA LYS A 3 24.67 -18.34 25.78
C LYS A 3 23.75 -17.82 24.69
N ARG A 4 23.40 -18.76 23.81
CA ARG A 4 22.40 -18.67 22.75
C ARG A 4 21.10 -18.12 23.30
N ILE A 5 20.65 -16.98 22.77
CA ILE A 5 19.23 -16.64 22.76
C ILE A 5 18.88 -16.34 21.30
N ILE A 6 18.55 -17.41 20.59
CA ILE A 6 17.79 -17.37 19.36
C ILE A 6 16.36 -17.07 19.81
N ALA A 7 15.92 -15.83 19.67
CA ALA A 7 14.50 -15.50 19.70
C ALA A 7 14.02 -15.50 18.24
N ALA A 8 13.81 -16.70 17.71
CA ALA A 8 13.00 -16.89 16.53
C ALA A 8 11.55 -16.54 16.91
N ALA A 9 11.13 -15.32 16.62
CA ALA A 9 9.71 -14.97 16.58
C ALA A 9 9.12 -15.48 15.26
N ALA A 10 9.01 -16.82 15.16
CA ALA A 10 8.08 -17.46 14.26
C ALA A 10 6.73 -17.53 15.00
N LEU A 11 5.90 -16.52 14.79
CA LEU A 11 4.48 -16.50 15.14
C LEU A 11 3.79 -15.80 13.97
N ALA A 12 2.68 -16.26 13.43
CA ALA A 12 2.03 -17.55 13.38
C ALA A 12 1.06 -17.32 12.21
N PHE A 13 1.11 -18.19 11.20
CA PHE A 13 0.22 -18.12 10.06
C PHE A 13 -1.17 -18.60 10.51
N THR A 14 -1.92 -17.77 11.25
CA THR A 14 -3.34 -18.00 11.48
C THR A 14 -4.08 -17.46 10.27
N ALA A 15 -4.38 -18.37 9.35
CA ALA A 15 -5.39 -18.18 8.32
C ALA A 15 -6.75 -17.99 8.99
N THR A 16 -7.07 -16.77 9.38
CA THR A 16 -8.44 -16.29 9.44
C THR A 16 -8.78 -15.74 8.07
N SER A 17 -9.88 -16.20 7.50
CA SER A 17 -10.54 -15.61 6.34
C SER A 17 -11.07 -14.21 6.69
N GLY A 18 -10.18 -13.30 7.04
CA GLY A 18 -10.44 -11.90 7.35
C GLY A 18 -9.85 -11.06 6.23
N ALA A 19 -10.55 -9.98 5.89
CA ALA A 19 -10.12 -8.98 4.93
C ALA A 19 -8.61 -8.75 5.01
N ILE A 20 -7.97 -8.72 3.85
CA ILE A 20 -6.59 -8.27 3.68
C ILE A 20 -6.62 -6.83 4.19
N ALA A 21 -6.26 -6.63 5.46
CA ALA A 21 -6.12 -5.29 5.98
C ALA A 21 -4.87 -4.75 5.29
N ALA A 22 -5.04 -3.88 4.30
CA ALA A 22 -3.96 -3.07 3.78
C ALA A 22 -3.21 -2.49 4.98
N ASP A 23 -1.92 -2.78 5.09
CA ASP A 23 -1.10 -2.36 6.21
C ASP A 23 -1.10 -0.82 6.20
N VAL A 24 -1.84 -0.22 7.14
CA VAL A 24 -1.98 1.23 7.21
C VAL A 24 -0.59 1.86 7.37
N PRO A 25 -0.21 2.84 6.52
CA PRO A 25 1.09 3.49 6.61
C PRO A 25 1.34 4.05 8.02
N LYS A 26 2.56 3.89 8.54
CA LYS A 26 2.92 4.28 9.91
C LYS A 26 3.53 5.68 9.97
N SER A 27 3.87 6.26 8.82
CA SER A 27 4.42 7.60 8.68
C SER A 27 4.13 8.16 7.28
N THR A 28 4.27 9.48 7.12
CA THR A 28 4.20 10.11 5.79
C THR A 28 5.25 9.56 4.84
N ALA A 29 6.45 9.22 5.32
CA ALA A 29 7.49 8.64 4.47
C ALA A 29 7.06 7.27 3.91
N ASP A 30 6.58 6.38 4.77
CA ASP A 30 6.07 5.06 4.35
C ASP A 30 4.87 5.20 3.41
N CYS A 31 4.01 6.19 3.65
CA CYS A 31 2.84 6.46 2.82
C CYS A 31 3.24 6.94 1.42
N MET A 32 4.22 7.85 1.33
CA MET A 32 4.73 8.34 0.04
C MET A 32 5.48 7.26 -0.73
N GLU A 33 6.21 6.38 -0.04
CA GLU A 33 6.83 5.22 -0.67
C GLU A 33 5.78 4.33 -1.36
N GLN A 34 4.65 4.07 -0.69
CA GLN A 34 3.55 3.32 -1.31
C GLN A 34 2.93 4.04 -2.53
N VAL A 35 2.81 5.37 -2.52
CA VAL A 35 2.37 6.13 -3.70
C VAL A 35 3.31 5.87 -4.88
N PHE A 36 4.62 5.97 -4.66
CA PHE A 36 5.61 5.76 -5.73
C PHE A 36 5.61 4.32 -6.26
N ASP A 37 5.48 3.34 -5.38
CA ASP A 37 5.38 1.93 -5.77
C ASP A 37 4.13 1.67 -6.63
N LEU A 38 2.97 2.23 -6.24
CA LEU A 38 1.73 2.10 -6.99
C LEU A 38 1.80 2.82 -8.34
N ALA A 39 2.40 4.00 -8.40
CA ALA A 39 2.61 4.72 -9.65
C ALA A 39 3.49 3.92 -10.62
N THR A 40 4.57 3.32 -10.10
CA THR A 40 5.45 2.44 -10.90
C THR A 40 4.70 1.21 -11.38
N ALA A 41 3.93 0.54 -10.50
CA ALA A 41 3.13 -0.61 -10.87
C ALA A 41 2.07 -0.29 -11.94
N ALA A 42 1.41 0.86 -11.86
CA ALA A 42 0.46 1.32 -12.86
C ALA A 42 1.13 1.58 -14.22
N GLN A 43 2.31 2.21 -14.21
CA GLN A 43 3.10 2.46 -15.42
C GLN A 43 3.48 1.15 -16.12
N ASP A 44 3.90 0.15 -15.35
CA ASP A 44 4.32 -1.17 -15.87
C ASP A 44 3.17 -1.97 -16.50
N LYS A 45 1.92 -1.74 -16.08
CA LYS A 45 0.74 -2.44 -16.63
C LYS A 45 0.30 -1.96 -18.01
N ASN A 46 0.88 -0.88 -18.54
CA ASN A 46 0.52 -0.34 -19.87
C ASN A 46 -1.01 -0.15 -20.03
N LEU A 47 -1.62 0.48 -19.03
CA LEU A 47 -3.06 0.67 -18.94
C LEU A 47 -3.58 1.60 -20.04
N SER A 48 -4.87 1.49 -20.36
CA SER A 48 -5.53 2.43 -21.29
C SER A 48 -5.52 3.86 -20.73
N ASP A 49 -5.52 4.88 -21.58
CA ASP A 49 -5.54 6.30 -21.17
C ASP A 49 -6.59 6.62 -20.09
N ALA A 50 -7.80 6.08 -20.23
CA ALA A 50 -8.87 6.29 -19.26
C ALA A 50 -8.54 5.71 -17.86
N LYS A 51 -7.84 4.57 -17.82
CA LYS A 51 -7.39 3.93 -16.58
C LYS A 51 -6.18 4.65 -15.99
N THR A 52 -5.27 5.13 -16.83
CA THR A 52 -4.15 5.97 -16.42
C THR A 52 -4.65 7.23 -15.75
N THR A 53 -5.60 7.96 -16.35
CA THR A 53 -6.21 9.15 -15.73
C THR A 53 -6.91 8.82 -14.40
N GLU A 54 -7.66 7.71 -14.33
CA GLU A 54 -8.30 7.27 -13.08
C GLU A 54 -7.27 7.02 -11.97
N ILE A 55 -6.14 6.38 -12.29
CA ILE A 55 -5.09 6.10 -11.33
C ILE A 55 -4.32 7.36 -10.93
N GLU A 56 -4.03 8.28 -11.85
CA GLU A 56 -3.40 9.58 -11.53
C GLU A 56 -4.24 10.41 -10.54
N ASP A 57 -5.56 10.42 -10.73
CA ASP A 57 -6.49 11.07 -9.82
C ASP A 57 -6.49 10.41 -8.43
N LEU A 58 -6.39 9.08 -8.38
CA LEU A 58 -6.32 8.34 -7.12
C LEU A 58 -4.96 8.52 -6.42
N LEU A 59 -3.85 8.49 -7.15
CA LEU A 59 -2.51 8.74 -6.62
C LEU A 59 -2.43 10.15 -6.01
N THR A 60 -2.97 11.16 -6.69
CA THR A 60 -3.04 12.53 -6.15
C THR A 60 -3.82 12.57 -4.83
N LYS A 61 -4.96 11.89 -4.75
CA LYS A 61 -5.73 11.79 -3.49
C LYS A 61 -4.96 11.07 -2.38
N MET A 62 -4.20 10.03 -2.74
CA MET A 62 -3.37 9.31 -1.79
C MET A 62 -2.25 10.21 -1.27
N GLU A 63 -1.57 10.97 -2.14
CA GLU A 63 -0.57 11.97 -1.74
C GLU A 63 -1.13 13.02 -0.78
N ASP A 64 -2.30 13.58 -1.09
CA ASP A 64 -2.99 14.54 -0.21
C ASP A 64 -3.32 13.92 1.15
N ALA A 65 -3.77 12.66 1.19
CA ALA A 65 -4.02 11.94 2.43
C ALA A 65 -2.73 11.67 3.21
N CYS A 66 -1.63 11.30 2.53
CA CYS A 66 -0.33 11.07 3.13
C CYS A 66 0.27 12.36 3.74
N THR A 67 0.18 13.49 3.04
CA THR A 67 0.66 14.80 3.55
C THR A 67 -0.20 15.33 4.69
N SER A 68 -1.49 14.99 4.71
CA SER A 68 -2.43 15.35 5.79
C SER A 68 -2.42 14.35 6.96
N GLU A 69 -1.49 13.38 6.97
CA GLU A 69 -1.38 12.31 7.98
C GLU A 69 -2.65 11.46 8.14
N LYS A 70 -3.50 11.43 7.11
CA LYS A 70 -4.72 10.62 7.07
C LYS A 70 -4.44 9.23 6.53
N PHE A 71 -3.58 8.48 7.21
CA PHE A 71 -3.06 7.20 6.69
C PHE A 71 -4.14 6.13 6.45
N ALA A 72 -5.22 6.13 7.22
CA ALA A 72 -6.36 5.24 6.97
C ALA A 72 -7.11 5.59 5.67
N GLU A 73 -7.20 6.88 5.32
CA GLU A 73 -7.76 7.33 4.05
C GLU A 73 -6.83 6.93 2.90
N ALA A 74 -5.52 7.18 3.05
CA ALA A 74 -4.51 6.76 2.07
C ALA A 74 -4.52 5.24 1.81
N ALA A 75 -4.70 4.42 2.86
CA ALA A 75 -4.80 2.97 2.72
C ALA A 75 -6.02 2.53 1.89
N ASN A 76 -7.19 3.15 2.09
CA ASN A 76 -8.36 2.86 1.27
C ASN A 76 -8.15 3.26 -0.19
N VAL A 77 -7.51 4.41 -0.44
CA VAL A 77 -7.19 4.86 -1.80
C VAL A 77 -6.15 3.94 -2.46
N SER A 78 -5.18 3.44 -1.70
CA SER A 78 -4.21 2.42 -2.15
C SER A 78 -4.89 1.13 -2.62
N ASP A 79 -5.91 0.66 -1.89
CA ASP A 79 -6.72 -0.49 -2.29
C ASP A 79 -7.48 -0.24 -3.60
N ASP A 80 -8.06 0.97 -3.75
CA ASP A 80 -8.75 1.37 -4.98
C ASP A 80 -7.79 1.42 -6.18
N ILE A 81 -6.58 1.95 -6.01
CA ILE A 81 -5.54 1.98 -7.04
C ILE A 81 -5.14 0.56 -7.43
N THR A 82 -4.85 -0.30 -6.45
CA THR A 82 -4.48 -1.70 -6.68
C THR A 82 -5.58 -2.43 -7.46
N ALA A 83 -6.84 -2.25 -7.07
CA ALA A 83 -7.98 -2.83 -7.76
C ALA A 83 -8.18 -2.29 -9.18
N ALA A 84 -7.74 -1.06 -9.47
CA ALA A 84 -7.77 -0.49 -10.82
C ALA A 84 -6.62 -0.99 -11.71
N ILE A 85 -5.44 -1.28 -11.13
CA ILE A 85 -4.24 -1.81 -11.79
C ILE A 85 -4.41 -3.29 -12.19
N ASP A 86 -5.17 -4.06 -11.40
CA ASP A 86 -5.35 -5.51 -11.60
C ASP A 86 -6.56 -5.89 -12.47
N LYS A 87 -7.36 -4.91 -12.90
CA LYS A 87 -8.51 -5.09 -13.81
C LYS A 87 -8.13 -4.87 -15.27
#